data_AF-A0A672QPQ9-F1
#
_entry.id   AF-A0A672QPQ9-F1
#
_cell.length_a   1.000
_cell.length_b   1.000
_cell.length_c   1.000
_cell.angle_alpha   90.00
_cell.angle_beta   90.00
_cell.angle_gamma   90.00
#
_symmetry.space_group_name_H-M   'P 1'
#
loop_
_entity.id
_entity.type
_entity.pdbx_description
1 polymer ?
#
loop_
_entity_poly.entity_id
_entity_poly.type
_entity_poly.pdbx_seq_one_letter_code
_entity_poly.pdbx_strand_id
1 'polypeptide(L)'
;MGRRRKRVATGDGVPSPRKEEKTPAPPRKEKKKKTDIGKVFINISIGLCIFSLIWFFYALYMRSSLARRVVTLHPSPPVLDANSSSPAVSPERYWGTYRPQVYFGMKTRSLRSVVTGLMWMRQFAEMDGNLRHTCEQGDHLLGYGWLMHDGVSFGVQEVHDREFTLTTEFVKRMGGDHGGDWTWRITAKQHCPCC
;
A
#
# COMPACT_ATOMS: atom_id res chain seq x y z
N MET A 1 -71.93 5.84 -83.39
CA MET A 1 -72.67 6.53 -84.47
C MET A 1 -72.66 8.02 -84.16
N GLY A 2 -72.36 8.97 -85.03
CA GLY A 2 -71.82 8.96 -86.37
C GLY A 2 -71.03 10.27 -86.58
N ARG A 3 -70.02 10.19 -87.43
CA ARG A 3 -69.23 11.32 -87.94
C ARG A 3 -70.14 12.29 -88.69
N ARG A 4 -69.88 13.60 -88.59
CA ARG A 4 -70.00 14.51 -89.74
C ARG A 4 -68.74 15.34 -89.85
N ARG A 5 -68.17 15.32 -91.06
CA ARG A 5 -66.85 15.83 -91.46
C ARG A 5 -67.05 16.63 -92.75
N LYS A 6 -66.16 17.63 -92.98
CA LYS A 6 -65.88 18.46 -94.19
C LYS A 6 -66.41 19.89 -94.10
N ARG A 7 -65.70 20.96 -94.52
CA ARG A 7 -64.37 21.22 -95.16
C ARG A 7 -64.10 22.72 -94.91
N VAL A 8 -62.94 23.18 -94.41
CA VAL A 8 -61.66 23.56 -95.09
C VAL A 8 -61.77 24.63 -96.20
N ALA A 9 -61.16 25.79 -95.92
CA ALA A 9 -60.39 26.68 -96.83
C ALA A 9 -59.44 27.50 -95.91
N THR A 10 -58.16 27.17 -95.71
CA THR A 10 -56.91 27.41 -96.49
C THR A 10 -56.57 28.88 -96.79
N GLY A 11 -55.33 29.26 -96.45
CA GLY A 11 -54.67 30.55 -96.72
C GLY A 11 -53.65 30.86 -95.60
N ASP A 12 -52.49 30.19 -95.55
CA ASP A 12 -51.17 30.66 -96.03
C ASP A 12 -50.53 31.67 -95.06
N GLY A 13 -49.32 31.53 -94.50
CA GLY A 13 -48.25 30.55 -94.65
C GLY A 13 -47.24 30.68 -93.50
N VAL A 14 -46.33 29.72 -93.41
CA VAL A 14 -45.18 29.67 -92.48
C VAL A 14 -43.93 30.10 -93.26
N PRO A 15 -42.97 30.81 -92.63
CA PRO A 15 -41.69 30.14 -92.34
C PRO A 15 -41.08 30.51 -90.97
N SER A 16 -40.83 29.49 -90.16
CA SER A 16 -39.70 29.38 -89.22
C SER A 16 -38.38 29.25 -90.04
N PRO A 17 -37.13 29.33 -89.52
CA PRO A 17 -36.60 29.72 -88.20
C PRO A 17 -35.47 30.78 -88.30
N ARG A 18 -35.10 31.44 -87.20
CA ARG A 18 -33.70 31.87 -86.99
C ARG A 18 -33.24 31.48 -85.59
N LYS A 19 -32.35 30.48 -85.57
CA LYS A 19 -31.44 30.18 -84.47
C LYS A 19 -30.54 31.41 -84.26
N GLU A 20 -30.58 31.99 -83.07
CA GLU A 20 -29.41 32.68 -82.54
C GLU A 20 -28.72 31.75 -81.55
N GLU A 21 -27.56 31.26 -82.00
CA GLU A 21 -26.55 30.58 -81.24
C GLU A 21 -25.53 31.63 -80.80
N LYS A 22 -25.44 31.88 -79.48
CA LYS A 22 -24.32 32.50 -78.73
C LYS A 22 -24.82 32.75 -77.30
N THR A 23 -24.17 32.42 -76.20
CA THR A 23 -22.80 32.00 -75.85
C THR A 23 -22.93 31.38 -74.43
N PRO A 24 -22.04 30.50 -73.94
CA PRO A 24 -22.25 29.79 -72.68
C PRO A 24 -22.38 30.77 -71.51
N ALA A 25 -23.38 30.57 -70.65
CA ALA A 25 -23.43 31.26 -69.37
C ALA A 25 -22.11 31.04 -68.62
N PRO A 26 -21.52 32.07 -68.00
CA PRO A 26 -20.27 31.91 -67.25
C PRO A 26 -20.51 30.86 -66.16
N PRO A 27 -19.51 30.02 -65.84
CA PRO A 27 -19.69 29.00 -64.83
C PRO A 27 -20.12 29.69 -63.54
N ARG A 28 -21.27 29.27 -63.00
CA ARG A 28 -21.72 29.65 -61.67
C ARG A 28 -20.58 29.22 -60.76
N LYS A 29 -19.70 30.16 -60.38
CA LYS A 29 -18.66 29.90 -59.40
C LYS A 29 -19.42 29.45 -58.17
N GLU A 30 -19.41 28.14 -57.91
CA GLU A 30 -19.70 27.63 -56.59
C GLU A 30 -18.83 28.48 -55.68
N LYS A 31 -19.46 29.31 -54.84
CA LYS A 31 -18.75 29.88 -53.70
C LYS A 31 -18.31 28.66 -52.93
N LYS A 32 -17.08 28.17 -53.18
CA LYS A 32 -16.42 27.18 -52.35
C LYS A 32 -16.66 27.70 -50.95
N LYS A 33 -17.48 26.99 -50.19
CA LYS A 33 -17.74 27.28 -48.79
C LYS A 33 -16.35 27.28 -48.20
N LYS A 34 -15.75 28.47 -48.01
CA LYS A 34 -14.44 28.59 -47.36
C LYS A 34 -14.75 28.10 -45.98
N THR A 35 -14.45 26.84 -45.70
CA THR A 35 -14.58 26.26 -44.38
C THR A 35 -13.90 27.27 -43.47
N ASP A 36 -14.65 27.91 -42.58
CA ASP A 36 -14.12 29.04 -41.82
C ASP A 36 -12.91 28.52 -41.06
N ILE A 37 -11.72 28.92 -41.52
CA ILE A 37 -10.44 28.44 -41.02
C ILE A 37 -10.39 28.67 -39.49
N GLY A 38 -11.00 29.76 -39.01
CA GLY A 38 -11.21 30.03 -37.59
C GLY A 38 -12.09 29.00 -36.87
N LYS A 39 -13.18 28.50 -37.47
CA LYS A 39 -14.00 27.42 -36.89
C LYS A 39 -13.23 26.10 -36.83
N VAL A 40 -12.39 25.83 -37.84
CA VAL A 40 -11.50 24.66 -37.83
C VAL A 40 -10.46 24.78 -36.71
N PHE A 41 -9.83 25.94 -36.54
CA PHE A 41 -8.89 26.18 -35.44
C PHE A 41 -9.55 26.11 -34.06
N ILE A 42 -10.77 26.64 -33.90
CA ILE A 42 -11.53 26.53 -32.65
C ILE A 42 -11.86 25.07 -32.34
N ASN A 43 -12.32 24.29 -33.33
CA ASN A 43 -12.61 22.87 -33.13
C ASN A 43 -11.36 22.05 -32.80
N ILE A 44 -10.21 22.35 -33.43
CA ILE A 44 -8.92 21.74 -33.11
C ILE A 44 -8.50 22.09 -31.67
N SER A 45 -8.65 23.36 -31.29
CA SER A 45 -8.35 23.84 -29.93
C SER A 45 -9.16 23.11 -28.87
N ILE A 46 -10.48 22.97 -29.09
CA ILE A 46 -11.38 22.21 -28.20
C ILE A 46 -10.92 20.74 -28.10
N GLY A 47 -10.57 20.11 -29.23
CA GLY A 47 -10.05 18.74 -29.24
C GLY A 47 -8.77 18.56 -28.44
N LEU A 48 -7.82 19.49 -28.56
CA LEU A 48 -6.57 19.48 -27.80
C LEU A 48 -6.80 19.71 -26.30
N CYS A 49 -7.72 20.59 -25.93
CA CYS A 49 -8.11 20.80 -24.53
C CYS A 49 -8.70 19.54 -23.91
N ILE A 50 -9.62 18.85 -24.62
CA ILE A 50 -10.22 17.60 -24.15
C ILE A 50 -9.13 16.52 -24.00
N PHE A 51 -8.23 16.39 -24.97
CA PHE A 51 -7.14 15.41 -24.90
C PHE A 51 -6.20 15.67 -23.71
N SER A 52 -5.85 16.94 -23.47
CA SER A 52 -5.04 17.35 -22.31
C SER A 52 -5.72 17.02 -20.98
N LEU A 53 -7.03 17.26 -20.86
CA LEU A 53 -7.80 16.92 -19.67
C LEU A 53 -7.84 15.41 -19.42
N ILE A 54 -8.12 14.61 -20.46
CA ILE A 54 -8.11 13.14 -20.36
C ILE A 54 -6.73 12.64 -19.91
N TRP A 55 -5.66 13.15 -20.53
CA TRP A 55 -4.29 12.80 -20.14
C TRP A 55 -3.99 13.17 -18.69
N PHE A 56 -4.40 14.37 -18.25
CA PHE A 56 -4.19 14.83 -16.87
C PHE A 56 -4.89 13.92 -15.86
N PHE A 57 -6.17 13.57 -16.08
CA PHE A 57 -6.88 12.63 -15.22
C PHE A 57 -6.28 11.23 -15.26
N TYR A 58 -5.84 10.76 -16.43
CA TYR A 58 -5.13 9.48 -16.56
C TYR A 58 -3.81 9.49 -15.78
N ALA A 59 -3.03 10.57 -15.86
CA ALA A 59 -1.79 10.73 -15.11
C ALA A 59 -2.04 10.74 -13.59
N LEU A 60 -3.09 11.43 -13.13
CA LEU A 60 -3.52 11.40 -11.72
C LEU A 60 -3.95 9.99 -11.28
N TYR A 61 -4.75 9.30 -12.10
CA TYR A 61 -5.16 7.93 -11.85
C TYR A 61 -3.95 6.99 -11.76
N MET A 62 -3.05 7.04 -12.74
CA MET A 62 -1.83 6.23 -12.78
C MET A 62 -0.95 6.51 -11.57
N ARG A 63 -0.74 7.78 -11.21
CA ARG A 63 -0.02 8.16 -9.99
C ARG A 63 -0.66 7.58 -8.73
N SER A 64 -1.99 7.64 -8.62
CA SER A 64 -2.72 7.08 -7.47
C SER A 64 -2.66 5.54 -7.42
N SER A 65 -2.67 4.88 -8.57
CA SER A 65 -2.64 3.43 -8.70
C SER A 65 -1.27 2.89 -8.33
N LEU A 66 -0.21 3.53 -8.82
CA LEU A 66 1.16 3.22 -8.45
C LEU A 66 1.41 3.45 -6.96
N ALA A 67 0.96 4.58 -6.41
CA ALA A 67 1.06 4.86 -4.98
C ALA A 67 0.34 3.80 -4.12
N ARG A 68 -0.86 3.37 -4.53
CA ARG A 68 -1.59 2.29 -3.85
C ARG A 68 -0.82 0.98 -3.87
N ARG A 69 -0.28 0.57 -5.02
CA ARG A 69 0.50 -0.68 -5.14
C ARG A 69 1.74 -0.72 -4.23
N VAL A 70 2.32 0.43 -3.90
CA VAL A 70 3.49 0.52 -3.00
C VAL A 70 3.09 0.34 -1.53
N VAL A 71 1.89 0.77 -1.12
CA VAL A 71 1.45 0.76 0.28
C VAL A 71 0.55 -0.44 0.61
N THR A 72 -0.09 -1.04 -0.39
CA THR A 72 -0.94 -2.22 -0.19
C THR A 72 -0.12 -3.49 -0.05
N LEU A 73 -0.54 -4.37 0.86
CA LEU A 73 0.00 -5.72 0.97
C LEU A 73 -0.13 -6.48 -0.36
N HIS A 74 0.78 -7.42 -0.58
CA HIS A 74 0.79 -8.24 -1.79
C HIS A 74 -0.50 -9.09 -1.90
N PRO A 75 -1.11 -9.23 -3.10
CA PRO A 75 -2.41 -9.89 -3.28
C PRO A 75 -2.37 -11.42 -3.21
N SER A 76 -1.21 -12.04 -3.01
CA SER A 76 -1.10 -13.49 -2.88
C SER A 76 -1.84 -13.99 -1.64
N PRO A 77 -2.38 -15.22 -1.66
CA PRO A 77 -2.92 -15.85 -0.47
C PRO A 77 -1.92 -15.79 0.70
N PRO A 78 -2.37 -15.48 1.94
CA PRO A 78 -1.51 -15.55 3.11
C PRO A 78 -0.95 -16.96 3.30
N VAL A 79 0.33 -17.06 3.67
CA VAL A 79 0.98 -18.35 4.01
C VAL A 79 0.53 -18.85 5.38
N LEU A 80 0.13 -17.93 6.26
CA LEU A 80 -0.32 -18.22 7.61
C LEU A 80 -1.82 -18.00 7.73
N ASP A 81 -2.47 -18.84 8.53
CA ASP A 81 -3.88 -18.64 8.89
C ASP A 81 -4.09 -17.35 9.67
N ALA A 82 -5.27 -16.75 9.52
CA ALA A 82 -5.64 -15.49 10.16
C ALA A 82 -5.45 -15.51 11.70
N ASN A 83 -5.70 -16.66 12.33
CA ASN A 83 -5.60 -16.86 13.78
C ASN A 83 -4.38 -17.68 14.21
N SER A 84 -3.36 -17.78 13.35
CA SER A 84 -2.15 -18.59 13.57
C SER A 84 -1.41 -18.29 14.88
N SER A 85 -1.52 -17.07 15.42
CA SER A 85 -0.88 -16.65 16.68
C SER A 85 -1.80 -16.72 17.91
N SER A 86 -3.06 -17.16 17.74
CA SER A 86 -4.01 -17.26 18.85
C SER A 86 -3.63 -18.38 19.83
N PRO A 87 -4.01 -18.26 21.11
CA PRO A 87 -3.71 -19.31 22.10
C PRO A 87 -4.42 -20.63 21.78
N ALA A 88 -5.54 -20.61 21.05
CA ALA A 88 -6.24 -21.82 20.60
C ALA A 88 -5.49 -22.59 19.51
N VAL A 89 -4.74 -21.89 18.63
CA VAL A 89 -4.04 -22.50 17.49
C VAL A 89 -2.58 -22.80 17.83
N SER A 90 -1.88 -21.91 18.54
CA SER A 90 -0.48 -22.10 18.92
C SER A 90 -0.22 -21.78 20.40
N PRO A 91 -0.82 -22.55 21.34
CA PRO A 91 -0.73 -22.27 22.78
C PRO A 91 0.72 -22.23 23.28
N GLU A 92 1.57 -23.13 22.78
CA GLU A 92 2.97 -23.28 23.18
C GLU A 92 3.84 -22.07 22.84
N ARG A 93 3.46 -21.28 21.82
CA ARG A 93 4.17 -20.08 21.38
C ARG A 93 3.44 -18.81 21.77
N TYR A 94 2.31 -18.90 22.46
CA TYR A 94 1.51 -17.72 22.77
C TYR A 94 2.30 -16.74 23.64
N TRP A 95 2.97 -17.25 24.67
CA TRP A 95 3.91 -16.50 25.52
C TRP A 95 5.36 -16.74 25.09
N GLY A 96 6.20 -15.70 25.16
CA GLY A 96 7.63 -15.87 24.97
C GLY A 96 8.42 -14.58 25.22
N THR A 97 9.74 -14.71 25.12
CA THR A 97 10.74 -13.64 25.26
C THR A 97 10.83 -12.76 24.01
N TYR A 98 9.67 -12.35 23.47
CA TYR A 98 9.55 -11.62 22.19
C TYR A 98 9.88 -10.12 22.29
N ARG A 99 10.78 -9.75 23.20
CA ARG A 99 11.24 -8.37 23.43
C ARG A 99 12.78 -8.35 23.47
N PRO A 100 13.46 -8.58 22.34
CA PRO A 100 14.92 -8.72 22.31
C PRO A 100 15.67 -7.44 22.70
N GLN A 101 15.00 -6.27 22.71
CA GLN A 101 15.59 -4.98 23.06
C GLN A 101 15.67 -4.72 24.57
N VAL A 102 15.07 -5.57 25.40
CA VAL A 102 15.19 -5.49 26.87
C VAL A 102 15.99 -6.66 27.38
N TYR A 103 16.71 -6.46 28.48
CA TYR A 103 17.55 -7.53 29.04
C TYR A 103 16.74 -8.78 29.35
N PHE A 104 15.60 -8.63 30.02
CA PHE A 104 14.69 -9.73 30.27
C PHE A 104 13.23 -9.27 30.32
N GLY A 105 12.34 -9.98 29.63
CA GLY A 105 10.92 -9.67 29.60
C GLY A 105 10.14 -10.64 28.72
N MET A 106 8.83 -10.73 28.95
CA MET A 106 7.93 -11.58 28.17
C MET A 106 6.77 -10.78 27.59
N LYS A 107 6.20 -11.32 26.50
CA LYS A 107 5.06 -10.75 25.80
C LYS A 107 4.23 -11.85 25.15
N THR A 108 2.93 -11.61 24.97
CA THR A 108 2.05 -12.48 24.17
C THR A 108 2.18 -12.23 22.66
N ARG A 109 1.88 -13.21 21.79
CA ARG A 109 1.76 -13.00 20.32
C ARG A 109 0.39 -12.43 19.93
N SER A 110 0.02 -11.30 20.53
CA SER A 110 -1.26 -10.62 20.29
C SER A 110 -1.06 -9.18 19.82
N LEU A 111 -1.98 -8.64 19.00
CA LEU A 111 -1.98 -7.22 18.65
C LEU A 111 -2.14 -6.33 19.89
N ARG A 112 -2.94 -6.77 20.86
CA ARG A 112 -3.09 -6.14 22.18
C ARG A 112 -2.49 -7.08 23.22
N SER A 113 -1.20 -6.88 23.46
CA SER A 113 -0.41 -7.79 24.28
C SER A 113 -0.27 -7.34 25.71
N VAL A 114 -0.28 -8.30 26.63
CA VAL A 114 0.29 -8.11 27.97
C VAL A 114 1.82 -8.14 27.86
N VAL A 115 2.48 -7.20 28.53
CA VAL A 115 3.94 -7.02 28.48
C VAL A 115 4.48 -6.99 29.90
N THR A 116 5.52 -7.79 30.14
CA THR A 116 6.27 -7.82 31.40
C THR A 116 7.75 -7.55 31.13
N GLY A 117 8.48 -7.07 32.13
CA GLY A 117 9.90 -6.79 32.00
C GLY A 117 10.59 -6.66 33.34
N LEU A 118 11.89 -6.94 33.35
CA LEU A 118 12.79 -6.73 34.48
C LEU A 118 13.49 -5.37 34.35
N MET A 119 13.69 -4.72 35.49
CA MET A 119 14.60 -3.59 35.65
C MET A 119 15.42 -3.80 36.90
N TRP A 120 16.65 -3.32 36.92
CA TRP A 120 17.47 -3.31 38.12
C TRP A 120 18.37 -2.09 38.14
N MET A 121 18.78 -1.68 39.34
CA MET A 121 19.67 -0.53 39.54
C MET A 121 20.57 -0.78 40.75
N ARG A 122 21.71 -0.09 40.78
CA ARG A 122 22.57 -0.05 41.97
C ARG A 122 22.04 1.00 42.94
N GLN A 123 21.85 0.63 44.21
CA GLN A 123 21.26 1.52 45.22
C GLN A 123 22.23 2.61 45.71
N PHE A 124 23.54 2.34 45.75
CA PHE A 124 24.56 3.27 46.29
C PHE A 124 25.58 3.71 45.21
N ALA A 125 25.10 4.15 44.06
CA ALA A 125 25.98 4.69 43.01
C ALA A 125 26.33 6.16 43.30
N GLU A 126 27.62 6.52 43.23
CA GLU A 126 28.11 7.91 43.41
C GLU A 126 27.62 8.87 42.31
N MET A 127 27.15 8.35 41.18
CA MET A 127 26.59 9.09 40.05
C MET A 127 25.34 8.35 39.55
N ASP A 128 24.35 9.09 39.03
CA ASP A 128 23.01 8.65 38.59
C ASP A 128 22.85 7.13 38.54
N GLY A 129 22.07 6.58 39.48
CA GLY A 129 21.84 5.15 39.58
C GLY A 129 21.33 4.61 38.25
N ASN A 130 22.21 3.97 37.48
CA ASN A 130 21.90 3.43 36.17
C ASN A 130 20.83 2.35 36.31
N LEU A 131 19.57 2.76 36.11
CA LEU A 131 18.44 1.86 35.98
C LEU A 131 18.56 1.15 34.65
N ARG A 132 18.92 -0.12 34.70
CA ARG A 132 19.07 -0.98 33.54
C ARG A 132 17.73 -1.59 33.17
N HIS A 133 17.36 -1.49 31.90
CA HIS A 133 16.14 -2.08 31.34
C HIS A 133 16.35 -2.54 29.90
N THR A 134 16.73 -1.60 29.03
CA THR A 134 17.01 -1.83 27.62
C THR A 134 18.46 -2.24 27.41
N CYS A 135 18.72 -3.03 26.36
CA CYS A 135 20.04 -3.51 25.99
C CYS A 135 20.85 -2.37 25.34
N GLU A 136 21.30 -1.40 26.15
CA GLU A 136 22.10 -0.27 25.66
C GLU A 136 23.59 -0.63 25.60
N GLN A 137 24.26 -0.32 24.50
CA GLN A 137 25.70 -0.55 24.38
C GLN A 137 26.51 0.31 25.39
N GLY A 138 25.96 1.46 25.79
CA GLY A 138 26.54 2.38 26.77
C GLY A 138 26.45 1.91 28.23
N ASP A 139 25.79 0.78 28.50
CA ASP A 139 25.62 0.25 29.85
C ASP A 139 26.90 -0.36 30.45
N HIS A 140 27.94 -0.52 29.62
CA HIS A 140 29.26 -1.02 30.00
C HIS A 140 29.20 -2.32 30.84
N LEU A 141 28.27 -3.22 30.50
CA LEU A 141 28.23 -4.58 31.03
C LEU A 141 29.43 -5.37 30.51
N LEU A 142 29.92 -6.31 31.32
CA LEU A 142 31.01 -7.20 30.91
C LEU A 142 30.54 -8.18 29.82
N GLY A 143 29.27 -8.58 29.88
CA GLY A 143 28.63 -9.43 28.90
C GLY A 143 27.21 -9.79 29.33
N TYR A 144 26.38 -10.18 28.38
CA TYR A 144 25.07 -10.76 28.67
C TYR A 144 24.61 -11.66 27.53
N GLY A 145 23.82 -12.67 27.84
CA GLY A 145 23.32 -13.58 26.82
C GLY A 145 22.58 -14.79 27.37
N TRP A 146 21.89 -15.48 26.47
CA TRP A 146 21.27 -16.76 26.76
C TRP A 146 22.33 -17.86 26.79
N LEU A 147 22.46 -18.53 27.93
CA LEU A 147 23.22 -19.78 28.04
C LEU A 147 22.44 -20.95 27.44
N MET A 148 21.13 -20.96 27.68
CA MET A 148 20.20 -21.95 27.16
C MET A 148 18.89 -21.26 26.80
N HIS A 149 18.34 -21.55 25.63
CA HIS A 149 17.02 -21.08 25.24
C HIS A 149 16.48 -21.97 24.13
N ASP A 150 15.39 -22.70 24.38
CA ASP A 150 14.80 -23.62 23.40
C ASP A 150 13.80 -22.94 22.46
N GLY A 151 13.47 -21.67 22.72
CA GLY A 151 12.51 -20.89 21.94
C GLY A 151 11.06 -21.16 22.29
N VAL A 152 10.78 -22.11 23.20
CA VAL A 152 9.43 -22.63 23.42
C VAL A 152 9.09 -22.85 24.89
N SER A 153 9.91 -23.49 25.72
CA SER A 153 9.49 -23.92 27.07
C SER A 153 10.34 -23.32 28.19
N PHE A 154 11.63 -23.04 27.97
CA PHE A 154 12.52 -22.53 29.01
C PHE A 154 13.67 -21.70 28.46
N GLY A 155 14.32 -20.98 29.37
CA GLY A 155 15.59 -20.34 29.07
C GLY A 155 16.33 -19.91 30.33
N VAL A 156 17.65 -19.84 30.20
CA VAL A 156 18.60 -19.38 31.22
C VAL A 156 19.50 -18.35 30.56
N GLN A 157 19.47 -17.14 31.09
CA GLN A 157 20.29 -16.02 30.67
C GLN A 157 21.17 -15.57 31.83
N GLU A 158 22.37 -15.12 31.49
CA GLU A 158 23.24 -14.43 32.43
C GLU A 158 23.54 -13.01 31.94
N VAL A 159 23.63 -12.10 32.90
CA VAL A 159 24.02 -10.71 32.72
C VAL A 159 25.16 -10.43 33.70
N HIS A 160 26.35 -10.19 33.17
CA HIS A 160 27.55 -9.93 33.94
C HIS A 160 27.70 -8.42 34.12
N ASP A 161 27.24 -7.93 35.28
CA ASP A 161 27.50 -6.57 35.74
C ASP A 161 28.87 -6.51 36.43
N ARG A 162 29.33 -5.32 36.81
CA ARG A 162 30.67 -5.13 37.38
C ARG A 162 30.84 -5.83 38.73
N GLU A 163 29.83 -5.74 39.59
CA GLU A 163 29.88 -6.19 40.99
C GLU A 163 29.12 -7.48 41.25
N PHE A 164 28.21 -7.87 40.36
CA PHE A 164 27.40 -9.07 40.50
C PHE A 164 27.06 -9.65 39.13
N THR A 165 26.76 -10.94 39.13
CA THR A 165 26.16 -11.63 38.00
C THR A 165 24.68 -11.83 38.29
N LEU A 166 23.83 -11.42 37.35
CA LEU A 166 22.39 -11.66 37.38
C LEU A 166 22.07 -12.86 36.49
N THR A 167 21.42 -13.87 37.06
CA THR A 167 20.90 -15.02 36.32
C THR A 167 19.39 -14.90 36.23
N THR A 168 18.85 -14.83 35.02
CA THR A 168 17.43 -14.75 34.72
C THR A 168 16.98 -16.05 34.05
N GLU A 169 15.99 -16.69 34.67
CA GLU A 169 15.51 -17.99 34.23
C GLU A 169 14.01 -17.96 34.09
N PHE A 170 13.49 -18.68 33.10
CA PHE A 170 12.06 -18.90 33.00
C PHE A 170 11.74 -20.34 32.61
N VAL A 171 10.58 -20.78 33.07
CA VAL A 171 9.92 -22.01 32.64
C VAL A 171 8.48 -21.71 32.33
N LYS A 172 7.95 -22.29 31.26
CA LYS A 172 6.54 -22.25 30.91
C LYS A 172 5.88 -23.58 31.18
N ARG A 173 4.66 -23.53 31.72
CA ARG A 173 3.80 -24.67 31.95
C ARG A 173 2.59 -24.57 31.05
N MET A 174 2.38 -25.59 30.22
CA MET A 174 1.20 -25.67 29.38
C MET A 174 -0.05 -25.98 30.22
N GLY A 175 -1.17 -25.35 29.87
CA GLY A 175 -2.46 -25.57 30.53
C GLY A 175 -3.51 -24.53 30.17
N GLY A 176 -4.78 -24.88 30.35
CA GLY A 176 -5.94 -24.02 30.05
C GLY A 176 -6.04 -23.58 28.58
N ASP A 177 -6.95 -22.64 28.33
CA ASP A 177 -7.29 -22.18 26.97
C ASP A 177 -6.61 -20.84 26.57
N HIS A 178 -5.74 -20.31 27.43
CA HIS A 178 -5.18 -18.95 27.31
C HIS A 178 -3.65 -18.91 27.17
N GLY A 179 -3.03 -20.04 26.81
CA GLY A 179 -1.59 -20.13 26.53
C GLY A 179 -0.71 -20.51 27.74
N GLY A 180 -1.31 -21.06 28.80
CA GLY A 180 -0.59 -21.57 29.97
C GLY A 180 -0.04 -20.52 30.92
N ASP A 181 0.80 -21.01 31.83
CA ASP A 181 1.46 -20.25 32.88
C ASP A 181 2.96 -20.16 32.64
N TRP A 182 3.61 -19.19 33.28
CA TRP A 182 5.07 -19.07 33.25
C TRP A 182 5.59 -18.53 34.58
N THR A 183 6.84 -18.83 34.90
CA THR A 183 7.49 -18.39 36.14
C THR A 183 8.88 -17.90 35.85
N TRP A 184 9.27 -16.82 36.52
CA TRP A 184 10.63 -16.29 36.49
C TRP A 184 11.36 -16.60 37.78
N ARG A 185 12.63 -16.96 37.67
CA ARG A 185 13.58 -16.95 38.78
C ARG A 185 14.68 -15.95 38.45
N ILE A 186 14.93 -15.03 39.36
CA ILE A 186 15.97 -14.01 39.24
C ILE A 186 16.92 -14.21 40.41
N THR A 187 18.18 -14.51 40.11
CA THR A 187 19.22 -14.74 41.10
C THR A 187 20.33 -13.73 40.89
N ALA A 188 20.70 -12.97 41.92
CA ALA A 188 21.84 -12.07 41.89
C ALA A 188 22.96 -12.65 42.76
N LYS A 189 24.13 -12.88 42.16
CA LYS A 189 25.31 -13.36 42.85
C LYS A 189 26.40 -12.30 42.83
N GLN A 190 26.72 -11.76 44.00
CA GLN A 190 27.81 -10.80 44.13
C GLN A 190 29.16 -11.47 43.82
N HIS A 191 30.02 -10.76 43.10
CA HIS A 191 31.40 -11.19 42.92
C HIS A 191 32.11 -11.11 44.27
N CYS A 192 32.81 -12.18 44.64
CA CYS A 192 33.62 -12.17 45.86
C CYS A 192 34.71 -11.11 45.67
N PRO A 193 34.86 -10.12 46.56
CA PRO A 193 36.03 -9.26 46.49
C PRO A 193 37.26 -10.14 46.68
N CYS A 194 38.16 -10.14 45.70
CA CYS A 194 39.46 -10.80 45.85
C CYS A 194 40.13 -10.20 47.09
N CYS A 195 40.50 -11.07 48.05
CA CYS A 195 41.31 -10.70 49.20
C CYS A 195 42.71 -10.28 48.78
#